data_AF-A0A945CCM3-F1
#
_entry.id   AF-A0A945CCM3-F1
#
_cell.length_a   1.000
_cell.length_b   1.000
_cell.length_c   1.000
_cell.angle_alpha   90.00
_cell.angle_beta   90.00
_cell.angle_gamma   90.00
#
_symmetry.space_group_name_H-M   'P 1'
#
loop_
_entity.id
_entity.type
_entity.pdbx_description
1 polymer ?
#
loop_
_entity_poly.entity_id
_entity_poly.type
_entity_poly.pdbx_seq_one_letter_code
_entity_poly.pdbx_strand_id
1 'polypeptide(L)'
;FVKKYASVSYVFPVYAPVNWKEISYFAVKNGMSTNGGYWARHNEIAEFEYSENIKKEIENDAYNVDTLYYFNDDEYWELAKKNSSSRHFIGKVDSYRILAPNYFLKK
;
A
#
# COMPACT_ATOMS: atom_id res chain seq x y z
N PHE A 1 9.12 -10.19 3.07
CA PHE A 1 8.26 -9.49 2.09
C PHE A 1 8.61 -9.82 0.64
N VAL A 2 9.81 -9.52 0.14
CA VAL A 2 10.20 -9.66 -1.30
C VAL A 2 9.78 -10.96 -2.01
N LYS A 3 9.98 -12.13 -1.39
CA LYS A 3 9.61 -13.43 -2.02
C LYS A 3 8.10 -13.73 -2.02
N LYS A 4 7.30 -12.96 -1.28
CA LYS A 4 5.87 -13.21 -1.03
C LYS A 4 4.93 -12.26 -1.79
N TYR A 5 5.44 -11.16 -2.32
CA TYR A 5 4.66 -10.09 -2.94
C TYR A 5 5.34 -9.61 -4.22
N ALA A 6 4.53 -9.32 -5.23
CA ALA A 6 5.00 -8.90 -6.55
C ALA A 6 5.00 -7.37 -6.72
N SER A 7 4.26 -6.63 -5.88
CA SER A 7 4.11 -5.19 -6.03
C SER A 7 3.99 -4.44 -4.70
N VAL A 8 4.16 -3.11 -4.78
CA VAL A 8 3.90 -2.17 -3.68
C VAL A 8 2.88 -1.13 -4.13
N SER A 9 1.79 -0.99 -3.38
CA SER A 9 0.79 0.07 -3.52
C SER A 9 1.05 1.17 -2.50
N TYR A 10 1.20 2.38 -3.02
CA TYR A 10 1.33 3.63 -2.31
C TYR A 10 -0.04 4.19 -1.94
N VAL A 11 -0.38 4.17 -0.65
CA VAL A 11 -1.65 4.69 -0.12
C VAL A 11 -1.43 6.11 0.41
N PHE A 12 -1.64 7.08 -0.48
CA PHE A 12 -1.60 8.52 -0.21
C PHE A 12 -2.92 9.15 -0.71
N PRO A 13 -3.52 10.15 -0.05
CA PRO A 13 -4.81 10.72 -0.50
C PRO A 13 -4.66 11.80 -1.57
N VAL A 14 -3.51 12.50 -1.63
CA VAL A 14 -3.38 13.74 -2.41
C VAL A 14 -2.00 13.92 -3.05
N TYR A 15 -0.90 13.57 -2.38
CA TYR A 15 0.45 13.81 -2.92
C TYR A 15 1.46 12.76 -2.47
N ALA A 16 2.49 12.52 -3.30
CA ALA A 16 3.58 11.60 -3.01
C ALA A 16 4.50 12.11 -1.87
N PRO A 17 4.58 11.42 -0.73
CA PRO A 17 5.34 11.86 0.43
C PRO A 17 6.85 11.64 0.27
N VAL A 18 7.69 12.46 0.90
CA VAL A 18 9.17 12.47 0.68
C VAL A 18 9.84 11.08 0.67
N ASN A 19 9.37 10.16 1.50
CA ASN A 19 9.88 8.79 1.63
C ASN A 19 9.39 7.80 0.56
N TRP A 20 8.53 8.22 -0.38
CA TRP A 20 8.09 7.42 -1.52
C TRP A 20 9.28 6.88 -2.32
N LYS A 21 10.36 7.66 -2.41
CA LYS A 21 11.59 7.32 -3.15
C LYS A 21 12.29 6.08 -2.59
N GLU A 22 12.35 5.94 -1.27
CA GLU A 22 13.02 4.81 -0.62
C GLU A 22 12.26 3.51 -0.86
N ILE A 23 10.93 3.58 -0.76
CA ILE A 23 10.05 2.44 -1.07
C ILE A 23 10.09 2.10 -2.57
N SER A 24 10.15 3.11 -3.46
CA SER A 24 10.33 2.90 -4.90
C SER A 24 11.65 2.20 -5.19
N TYR A 25 12.73 2.65 -4.56
CA TYR A 25 14.04 2.03 -4.71
C TYR A 25 14.04 0.58 -4.22
N PHE A 26 13.42 0.32 -3.06
CA PHE A 26 13.23 -1.04 -2.55
C PHE A 26 12.46 -1.92 -3.54
N ALA A 27 11.34 -1.42 -4.09
CA ALA A 27 10.53 -2.17 -5.03
C ALA A 27 11.33 -2.53 -6.30
N VAL A 28 11.96 -1.54 -6.94
CA VAL A 28 12.76 -1.71 -8.16
C VAL A 28 13.92 -2.67 -7.93
N LYS A 29 14.67 -2.52 -6.83
CA LYS A 29 15.82 -3.38 -6.50
C LYS A 29 15.41 -4.85 -6.35
N ASN A 30 14.17 -5.11 -6.00
CA ASN A 30 13.64 -6.45 -5.76
C ASN A 30 12.71 -6.95 -6.88
N GLY A 31 12.66 -6.26 -8.03
CA GLY A 31 11.83 -6.65 -9.17
C GLY A 31 10.33 -6.49 -8.95
N MET A 32 9.93 -5.66 -7.99
CA MET A 32 8.53 -5.39 -7.69
C MET A 32 8.02 -4.17 -8.46
N SER A 33 6.76 -4.22 -8.91
CA SER A 33 6.10 -3.07 -9.52
C SER A 33 5.54 -2.12 -8.45
N THR A 34 5.23 -0.88 -8.85
CA THR A 34 4.55 0.09 -7.97
C THR A 34 3.46 0.84 -8.71
N ASN A 35 2.47 1.37 -7.99
CA ASN A 35 1.51 2.34 -8.52
C ASN A 35 2.09 3.78 -8.56
N GLY A 36 3.41 3.96 -8.46
CA GLY A 36 4.06 5.28 -8.42
C GLY A 36 3.78 6.16 -9.64
N GLY A 37 3.45 5.55 -10.78
CA GLY A 37 3.07 6.27 -12.00
C GLY A 37 1.80 7.12 -11.87
N TYR A 38 0.87 6.76 -10.98
CA TYR A 38 -0.31 7.58 -10.66
C TYR A 38 0.12 8.92 -10.07
N TRP A 39 1.09 8.90 -9.16
CA TRP A 39 1.54 10.11 -8.47
C TRP A 39 2.52 10.97 -9.27
N ALA A 40 3.10 10.43 -10.33
CA ALA A 40 4.00 11.16 -11.21
C ALA A 40 3.26 12.08 -12.19
N ARG A 41 1.96 11.84 -12.43
CA ARG A 41 1.13 12.63 -13.33
C ARG A 41 0.07 13.30 -12.47
N HIS A 42 0.07 14.63 -12.40
CA HIS A 42 -0.99 15.36 -11.71
C HIS A 42 -2.29 15.20 -12.52
N ASN A 43 -3.10 14.20 -12.14
CA ASN A 43 -4.37 13.87 -12.78
C ASN A 43 -5.37 13.62 -11.66
N GLU A 44 -6.12 14.66 -11.32
CA GLU A 44 -7.09 14.67 -10.22
C GLU A 44 -8.15 13.57 -10.37
N ILE A 45 -8.56 13.23 -11.60
CA ILE A 45 -9.53 12.16 -11.85
C ILE A 45 -8.94 10.80 -11.43
N ALA A 46 -7.71 10.51 -11.86
CA ALA A 46 -7.05 9.26 -11.52
C ALA A 46 -6.72 9.15 -10.02
N GLU A 47 -6.36 10.27 -9.39
CA GLU A 47 -6.13 10.36 -7.94
C GLU A 47 -7.42 10.10 -7.14
N PHE A 48 -8.54 10.68 -7.58
CA PHE A 48 -9.86 10.46 -7.00
C PHE A 48 -10.33 9.01 -7.15
N GLU A 49 -10.23 8.46 -8.37
CA GLU A 49 -10.57 7.06 -8.65
C GLU A 49 -9.74 6.09 -7.80
N TYR A 50 -8.43 6.34 -7.68
CA TYR A 50 -7.56 5.56 -6.82
C TYR A 50 -8.02 5.62 -5.36
N SER A 51 -8.29 6.83 -4.84
CA SER A 51 -8.70 7.06 -3.46
C SER A 51 -10.02 6.36 -3.12
N GLU A 52 -11.02 6.46 -3.99
CA GLU A 52 -12.31 5.77 -3.82
C GLU A 52 -12.15 4.24 -3.83
N ASN A 53 -11.33 3.72 -4.74
CA ASN A 53 -11.10 2.28 -4.84
C ASN A 53 -10.32 1.74 -3.65
N ILE A 54 -9.23 2.41 -3.24
CA ILE A 54 -8.43 1.95 -2.10
C ILE A 54 -9.22 2.02 -0.79
N LYS A 55 -10.09 3.03 -0.63
CA LYS A 55 -10.99 3.11 0.52
C LYS A 55 -11.92 1.90 0.58
N LYS A 56 -12.55 1.54 -0.54
CA LYS A 56 -13.43 0.36 -0.63
C LYS A 56 -12.67 -0.94 -0.37
N GLU A 57 -11.44 -1.08 -0.88
CA GLU A 57 -10.60 -2.26 -0.59
C GLU A 57 -10.33 -2.39 0.92
N ILE A 58 -9.99 -1.28 1.58
CA ILE A 58 -9.71 -1.25 3.01
C ILE A 58 -10.96 -1.53 3.85
N GLU A 59 -12.09 -0.92 3.51
CA GLU A 59 -13.37 -1.10 4.21
C GLU A 59 -13.88 -2.53 4.15
N ASN A 60 -13.63 -3.22 3.03
CA ASN A 60 -14.11 -4.58 2.80
C ASN A 60 -13.04 -5.65 3.09
N ASP A 61 -11.86 -5.29 3.61
CA ASP A 61 -10.73 -6.21 3.84
C ASP A 61 -10.36 -7.01 2.56
N ALA A 62 -10.52 -6.35 1.41
CA ALA A 62 -10.49 -6.92 0.06
C ALA A 62 -9.21 -6.58 -0.70
N TYR A 63 -8.08 -6.58 -0.01
CA TYR A 63 -6.77 -6.26 -0.55
C TYR A 63 -6.31 -7.25 -1.64
N ASN A 64 -5.57 -6.76 -2.64
CA ASN A 64 -4.82 -7.60 -3.55
C ASN A 64 -3.75 -8.39 -2.78
N VAL A 65 -3.86 -9.71 -2.83
CA VAL A 65 -3.01 -10.61 -2.03
C VAL A 65 -1.53 -10.56 -2.39
N ASP A 66 -1.17 -10.10 -3.58
CA ASP A 66 0.22 -10.02 -4.08
C ASP A 66 0.84 -8.62 -3.95
N THR A 67 0.16 -7.71 -3.27
CA THR A 67 0.55 -6.31 -3.13
C THR A 67 0.85 -5.97 -1.66
N LEU A 68 1.98 -5.32 -1.41
CA LEU A 68 2.24 -4.65 -0.14
C LEU A 68 1.62 -3.26 -0.16
N TYR A 69 0.93 -2.88 0.91
CA TYR A 69 0.32 -1.57 1.01
C TYR A 69 1.13 -0.72 1.98
N TYR A 70 1.69 0.38 1.47
CA TYR A 70 2.44 1.35 2.26
C TYR A 70 1.56 2.59 2.51
N PHE A 71 1.32 2.88 3.78
CA PHE A 71 0.46 3.98 4.22
C PHE A 71 1.30 5.17 4.65
N ASN A 72 1.14 6.30 3.98
CA ASN A 72 1.61 7.59 4.49
C ASN A 72 0.48 8.49 4.98
N ASP A 73 -0.76 8.07 4.78
CA ASP A 73 -1.93 8.76 5.28
C ASP A 73 -2.38 8.21 6.64
N ASP A 74 -2.73 9.10 7.56
CA ASP A 74 -3.19 8.74 8.89
C ASP A 74 -4.60 8.14 8.85
N GLU A 75 -5.52 8.71 8.06
CA GLU A 75 -6.92 8.26 7.99
C GLU A 75 -6.99 6.83 7.43
N TYR A 76 -6.36 6.59 6.28
CA TYR A 76 -6.32 5.26 5.67
C TYR A 76 -5.59 4.24 6.55
N TRP A 77 -4.56 4.65 7.28
CA TRP A 77 -3.84 3.77 8.19
C TRP A 77 -4.70 3.31 9.37
N GLU A 78 -5.40 4.25 10.02
CA GLU A 78 -6.31 3.93 11.11
C GLU A 78 -7.48 3.06 10.63
N LEU A 79 -8.02 3.37 9.44
CA LEU A 79 -9.07 2.58 8.82
C LEU A 79 -8.61 1.14 8.53
N ALA A 80 -7.41 0.97 7.98
CA ALA A 80 -6.83 -0.35 7.72
C ALA A 80 -6.63 -1.15 9.01
N LYS A 81 -6.14 -0.54 10.09
CA LYS A 81 -6.02 -1.20 11.40
C LYS A 81 -7.35 -1.68 11.95
N LYS A 82 -8.41 -0.88 11.78
CA LYS A 82 -9.75 -1.21 12.28
C LYS A 82 -10.36 -2.41 11.55
N ASN A 83 -10.18 -2.49 10.23
CA ASN A 83 -10.87 -3.46 9.39
C ASN A 83 -10.01 -4.69 9.03
N SER A 84 -8.70 -4.66 9.28
CA SER A 84 -7.78 -5.73 8.90
C SER A 84 -8.07 -7.04 9.64
N SER A 85 -8.19 -8.13 8.89
CA SER A 85 -8.22 -9.47 9.45
C SER A 85 -6.88 -9.91 10.04
N SER A 86 -6.91 -10.84 11.00
CA SER A 86 -5.73 -11.45 11.65
C SER A 86 -4.84 -12.25 10.69
N ARG A 87 -5.30 -12.57 9.48
CA ARG A 87 -4.50 -13.24 8.43
C ARG A 87 -3.46 -12.30 7.78
N HIS A 88 -3.64 -10.99 7.92
CA HIS A 88 -2.75 -9.96 7.38
C HIS A 88 -1.69 -9.60 8.42
N PHE A 89 -0.50 -9.23 7.96
CA PHE A 89 0.40 -8.46 8.80
C PHE A 89 0.01 -7.00 8.65
N ILE A 90 -0.18 -6.31 9.78
CA ILE A 90 -0.35 -4.86 9.82
C ILE A 90 0.52 -4.30 10.95
N GLY A 91 1.45 -3.43 10.60
CA GLY A 91 2.36 -2.88 11.59
C GLY A 91 3.39 -1.93 10.98
N LYS A 92 4.31 -1.49 11.84
CA LYS A 92 5.47 -0.71 11.40
C LYS A 92 6.64 -1.66 11.13
N VAL A 93 7.28 -1.49 9.98
CA VAL A 93 8.57 -2.08 9.65
C VAL A 93 9.54 -0.92 9.52
N ASP A 94 10.52 -0.85 10.41
CA ASP A 94 11.31 0.36 10.66
C ASP A 94 10.38 1.55 10.95
N SER A 95 10.38 2.58 10.12
CA SER A 95 9.49 3.75 10.20
C SER A 95 8.27 3.69 9.28
N TYR A 96 8.13 2.64 8.45
CA TYR A 96 7.08 2.53 7.44
C TYR A 96 5.86 1.76 7.94
N ARG A 97 4.67 2.30 7.70
CA ARG A 97 3.40 1.65 8.02
C ARG A 97 3.00 0.73 6.87
N ILE A 98 3.00 -0.58 7.13
CA ILE A 98 2.82 -1.61 6.12
C ILE A 98 1.62 -2.48 6.49
N LEU A 99 0.76 -2.73 5.50
CA LEU A 99 -0.16 -3.87 5.48
C LEU A 99 0.33 -4.86 4.42
N ALA A 100 0.51 -6.10 4.83
CA ALA A 100 0.87 -7.21 3.96
C ALA A 100 -0.25 -8.27 3.99
N PRO A 101 -1.09 -8.31 2.93
CA PRO A 101 -2.22 -9.22 2.87
C PRO A 101 -1.78 -10.68 2.93
N ASN A 102 -2.57 -11.51 3.60
CA ASN A 102 -2.34 -12.95 3.83
C ASN A 102 -0.91 -13.33 4.28
N TYR A 103 -0.17 -12.43 4.92
CA TYR A 103 1.23 -12.63 5.27
C TYR A 103 1.49 -13.93 6.04
N PHE A 104 0.61 -14.26 6.99
CA PHE A 104 0.71 -15.45 7.84
C PHE A 104 0.21 -16.74 7.16
N LEU A 105 -0.45 -16.62 6.00
CA LEU A 105 -0.91 -17.76 5.19
C LEU A 105 0.03 -18.06 4.01
N LYS A 106 0.76 -17.05 3.53
CA LYS A 106 1.74 -17.20 2.46
C LYS A 106 2.97 -17.95 2.96
N LYS A 107 3.36 -19.01 2.25
CA LYS A 107 4.61 -19.74 2.48
C LYS A 107 5.81 -18.91 2.00
#